data_AF-A0A3B4WUH8-F1
#
_entry.id   AF-A0A3B4WUH8-F1
#
_cell.length_a   1.000
_cell.length_b   1.000
_cell.length_c   1.000
_cell.angle_alpha   90.00
_cell.angle_beta   90.00
_cell.angle_gamma   90.00
#
_symmetry.space_group_name_H-M   'P 1'
#
loop_
_entity.id
_entity.type
_entity.pdbx_description
1 polymer ?
#
loop_
_entity_poly.entity_id
_entity_poly.type
_entity_poly.pdbx_seq_one_letter_code
_entity_poly.pdbx_strand_id
1 'polypeptide(L)'
;MLLKPVVSDKKPTGIINYQFFYYVLQEFFVEDVQNLFDTGCGDMFFCKVHDILLKHENITKRKDEGELVRNLNVFISRKNVNCTELLKDVTPTGNQIQIPRLMELLTKCIKQRNWIGGNKR
;
A
#
# COMPACT_ATOMS: atom_id res chain seq x y z
N MET A 1 1.38 -23.85 1.54
CA MET A 1 1.06 -24.14 0.12
C MET A 1 1.92 -23.19 -0.71
N LEU A 2 3.09 -23.66 -1.16
CA LEU A 2 4.01 -22.87 -1.98
C LEU A 2 3.54 -22.97 -3.43
N LEU A 3 3.22 -21.84 -4.06
CA LEU A 3 2.95 -21.80 -5.50
C LEU A 3 4.25 -22.16 -6.24
N LYS A 4 4.32 -23.39 -6.75
CA LYS A 4 5.35 -23.76 -7.72
C LYS A 4 4.98 -23.14 -9.07
N PRO A 5 5.92 -22.53 -9.80
CA PRO A 5 5.66 -22.11 -11.16
C PRO A 5 5.36 -23.34 -12.03
N VAL A 6 4.25 -23.31 -12.76
CA VAL A 6 3.96 -24.27 -13.82
C VAL A 6 4.91 -23.97 -14.97
N VAL A 7 5.98 -24.76 -15.10
CA VAL A 7 6.79 -24.78 -16.31
C VAL A 7 5.94 -25.43 -17.39
N SER A 8 5.41 -24.61 -18.29
CA SER A 8 4.73 -25.08 -19.50
C SER A 8 5.80 -25.47 -20.51
N ASP A 9 5.86 -26.75 -20.88
CA ASP A 9 6.69 -27.32 -21.96
C ASP A 9 6.24 -26.88 -23.36
N LYS A 10 5.90 -25.60 -23.51
CA LYS A 10 5.69 -24.96 -24.81
C LYS A 10 6.82 -23.96 -25.00
N LYS A 11 7.75 -24.30 -25.90
CA LYS A 11 8.82 -23.43 -26.40
C LYS A 11 8.25 -22.03 -26.65
N PRO A 12 8.61 -20.99 -25.89
CA PRO A 12 8.03 -19.67 -26.06
C PRO A 12 8.61 -19.04 -27.32
N THR A 13 7.87 -19.12 -28.43
CA THR A 13 8.01 -18.19 -29.54
C THR A 13 7.33 -16.89 -29.13
N GLY A 14 8.03 -16.06 -28.35
CA GLY A 14 7.50 -14.77 -27.92
C GLY A 14 8.48 -14.08 -26.98
N ILE A 15 9.03 -12.96 -27.43
CA ILE A 15 9.80 -12.03 -26.59
C ILE A 15 8.83 -11.55 -25.50
N ILE A 16 8.97 -12.07 -24.28
CA ILE A 16 8.22 -11.57 -23.13
C ILE A 16 8.70 -10.13 -22.93
N ASN A 17 7.83 -9.16 -23.19
CA ASN A 17 8.15 -7.76 -22.97
C ASN A 17 8.18 -7.50 -21.46
N TYR A 18 9.37 -7.55 -20.87
CA TYR A 18 9.60 -7.35 -19.44
C TYR A 18 9.02 -6.02 -18.92
N GLN A 19 8.96 -4.98 -19.78
CA GLN A 19 8.35 -3.70 -19.43
C GLN A 19 6.84 -3.82 -19.22
N PHE A 20 6.16 -4.61 -20.06
CA PHE A 20 4.73 -4.86 -19.93
C PHE A 20 4.42 -5.67 -18.67
N PHE A 21 5.19 -6.72 -18.40
CA PHE A 21 5.02 -7.53 -17.20
C PHE A 21 5.25 -6.71 -15.92
N TYR A 22 6.26 -5.83 -15.92
CA TYR A 22 6.52 -4.92 -14.81
C TYR A 22 5.35 -3.97 -14.55
N TYR A 23 4.77 -3.37 -15.60
CA TYR A 23 3.61 -2.48 -15.46
C TYR A 23 2.40 -3.20 -14.85
N VAL A 24 2.10 -4.41 -15.33
CA VAL A 24 1.01 -5.25 -14.80
C VAL A 24 1.24 -5.57 -13.32
N LEU A 25 2.46 -5.92 -12.91
CA LEU A 25 2.75 -6.20 -11.50
C LEU A 25 2.52 -4.97 -10.60
N GLN A 26 2.82 -3.76 -11.09
CA GLN A 26 2.59 -2.53 -10.34
C GLN A 26 1.11 -2.20 -10.12
N GLU A 27 0.19 -2.76 -10.91
CA GLU A 27 -1.26 -2.61 -10.70
C GLU A 27 -1.81 -3.49 -9.57
N PHE A 28 -1.06 -4.53 -9.17
CA PHE A 28 -1.52 -5.52 -8.19
C PHE A 28 -0.71 -5.53 -6.90
N PHE A 29 0.59 -5.21 -6.98
CA PHE A 29 1.53 -5.33 -5.88
C PHE A 29 2.15 -3.99 -5.51
N VAL A 30 2.23 -3.75 -4.21
CA VAL A 30 2.79 -2.54 -3.60
C VAL A 30 3.68 -2.91 -2.42
N GLU A 31 4.44 -1.95 -1.92
CA GLU A 31 5.35 -2.14 -0.80
C GLU A 31 4.62 -2.69 0.44
N ASP A 32 5.25 -3.65 1.12
CA ASP A 32 4.72 -4.23 2.36
C ASP A 32 4.89 -3.27 3.54
N VAL A 33 3.78 -3.02 4.25
CA VAL A 33 3.68 -2.16 5.44
C VAL A 33 3.33 -2.93 6.72
N GLN A 34 3.44 -4.27 6.71
CA GLN A 34 3.10 -5.12 7.84
C GLN A 34 3.89 -4.74 9.11
N ASN A 35 5.17 -4.39 8.97
CA ASN A 35 5.99 -3.89 10.08
C ASN A 35 5.37 -2.63 10.76
N LEU A 36 4.86 -1.68 9.96
CA LEU A 36 4.21 -0.47 10.46
C LEU A 36 2.84 -0.78 11.06
N PHE A 37 2.13 -1.76 10.52
CA PHE A 37 0.89 -2.26 11.11
C PHE A 37 1.13 -2.89 12.49
N ASP A 38 2.15 -3.76 12.60
CA ASP A 38 2.47 -4.50 13.83
C ASP A 38 2.93 -3.58 14.96
N THR A 39 3.52 -2.42 14.62
CA THR A 39 3.87 -1.36 15.60
C THR A 39 2.67 -0.53 16.09
N GLY A 40 1.45 -0.83 15.63
CA GLY A 40 0.22 -0.25 16.18
C GLY A 40 -0.38 0.91 15.39
N CYS A 41 -0.21 0.94 14.07
CA CYS A 41 -0.90 1.90 13.19
C CYS A 41 -0.61 3.38 13.54
N GLY A 42 0.65 3.72 13.84
CA GLY A 42 1.07 5.08 14.12
C GLY A 42 1.00 6.01 12.90
N ASP A 43 1.41 7.26 13.06
CA ASP A 43 1.38 8.26 11.98
C ASP A 43 2.24 7.85 10.77
N MET A 44 3.35 7.17 11.03
CA MET A 44 4.21 6.58 10.02
C MET A 44 3.48 5.57 9.12
N PHE A 45 2.59 4.75 9.68
CA PHE A 45 1.74 3.82 8.90
C PHE A 45 0.87 4.59 7.92
N PHE A 46 0.11 5.59 8.40
CA PHE A 46 -0.79 6.36 7.55
C PHE A 46 -0.05 7.16 6.49
N CYS A 47 1.10 7.75 6.82
CA CYS A 47 1.97 8.43 5.87
C CYS A 47 2.46 7.48 4.77
N LYS A 48 2.92 6.27 5.14
CA LYS A 48 3.44 5.30 4.18
C LYS A 48 2.34 4.76 3.27
N VAL A 49 1.16 4.45 3.81
CA VAL A 49 -0.01 4.02 3.02
C VAL A 49 -0.44 5.11 2.04
N HIS A 50 -0.47 6.37 2.47
CA HIS A 50 -0.78 7.50 1.59
C HIS A 50 0.23 7.64 0.46
N ASP A 51 1.54 7.55 0.74
CA ASP A 51 2.60 7.60 -0.28
C ASP A 51 2.48 6.46 -1.31
N ILE A 52 2.19 5.24 -0.84
CA ILE A 52 1.98 4.07 -1.71
C ILE A 52 0.77 4.27 -2.63
N LEU A 53 -0.37 4.69 -2.08
CA LEU A 53 -1.60 4.86 -2.86
C LEU A 53 -1.53 6.05 -3.81
N LEU A 54 -0.85 7.14 -3.43
CA LEU A 54 -0.61 8.26 -4.34
C LEU A 54 0.22 7.82 -5.56
N LYS A 55 1.25 6.99 -5.35
CA LYS A 55 2.06 6.43 -6.44
C LYS A 55 1.24 5.47 -7.30
N HIS A 56 0.43 4.62 -6.68
CA HIS A 56 -0.38 3.62 -7.38
C HIS A 56 -1.56 4.25 -8.15
N GLU A 57 -2.18 5.30 -7.63
CA GLU A 57 -3.17 6.12 -8.34
C GLU A 57 -2.59 6.72 -9.63
N ASN A 58 -1.35 7.23 -9.59
CA ASN A 58 -0.70 7.78 -10.79
C ASN A 58 -0.49 6.74 -11.90
N ILE A 59 -0.42 5.45 -11.54
CA ILE A 59 -0.30 4.33 -12.47
C ILE A 59 -1.70 3.93 -12.98
N THR A 60 -2.64 3.66 -12.08
CA THR A 60 -3.93 3.06 -12.43
C THR A 60 -5.00 4.08 -12.85
N LYS A 61 -4.86 5.35 -12.44
CA LYS A 61 -5.79 6.46 -12.71
C LYS A 61 -7.25 6.17 -12.33
N ARG A 62 -7.46 5.34 -11.30
CA ARG A 62 -8.78 4.95 -10.82
C ARG A 62 -9.36 6.00 -9.87
N LYS A 63 -10.63 6.36 -10.08
CA LYS A 63 -11.29 7.46 -9.35
C LYS A 63 -11.54 7.16 -7.87
N ASP A 64 -11.92 5.93 -7.55
CA ASP A 64 -12.16 5.45 -6.18
C ASP A 64 -10.89 5.50 -5.33
N GLU A 65 -9.76 5.13 -5.93
CA GLU A 65 -8.45 5.24 -5.29
C GLU A 65 -8.05 6.69 -5.02
N GLY A 66 -8.29 7.60 -5.98
CA GLY A 66 -8.05 9.03 -5.78
C GLY A 66 -8.89 9.67 -4.67
N GLU A 67 -10.13 9.23 -4.49
CA GLU A 67 -10.96 9.65 -3.36
C GLU A 67 -10.37 9.18 -2.02
N LEU A 68 -9.89 7.93 -1.96
CA LEU A 68 -9.22 7.40 -0.78
C LEU A 68 -7.93 8.17 -0.45
N VAL A 69 -7.08 8.43 -1.45
CA VAL A 69 -5.85 9.23 -1.31
C VAL A 69 -6.17 10.61 -0.77
N ARG A 70 -7.19 11.30 -1.32
CA ARG A 70 -7.63 12.62 -0.85
C ARG A 70 -8.09 12.57 0.61
N ASN A 71 -8.87 11.56 0.99
CA ASN A 71 -9.35 11.40 2.37
C ASN A 71 -8.20 11.15 3.35
N LEU A 72 -7.22 10.33 2.96
CA LEU A 72 -6.00 10.12 3.75
C LEU A 72 -5.17 11.40 3.89
N ASN A 73 -5.04 12.18 2.81
CA ASN A 73 -4.32 13.45 2.86
C ASN A 73 -4.97 14.44 3.84
N VAL A 74 -6.31 14.56 3.82
CA VAL A 74 -7.05 15.40 4.77
C VAL A 74 -6.83 14.92 6.20
N PHE A 75 -6.87 13.60 6.43
CA PHE A 75 -6.64 13.02 7.75
C PHE A 75 -5.22 13.32 8.28
N ILE A 76 -4.20 13.14 7.46
CA ILE A 76 -2.79 13.44 7.79
C ILE A 76 -2.64 14.93 8.09
N SER A 77 -3.17 15.80 7.23
CA SER A 77 -3.07 17.26 7.36
C SER A 77 -3.69 17.76 8.67
N ARG A 78 -4.84 17.21 9.07
CA ARG A 78 -5.49 17.55 10.35
C ARG A 78 -4.66 17.18 11.58
N LYS A 79 -3.74 16.23 11.47
CA LYS A 79 -2.85 15.81 12.55
C LYS A 79 -1.58 16.64 12.62
N ASN A 80 -1.37 17.56 11.67
CA ASN A 80 -0.16 18.36 11.54
C ASN A 80 1.11 17.49 11.49
N VAL A 81 1.02 16.34 10.79
CA VAL A 81 2.11 15.39 10.64
C VAL A 81 2.90 15.69 9.37
N ASN A 82 4.21 15.82 9.50
CA ASN A 82 5.10 15.94 8.34
C ASN A 82 5.51 14.55 7.84
N CYS A 83 4.75 14.01 6.87
CA CYS A 83 5.07 12.70 6.30
C CYS A 83 6.42 12.64 5.59
N THR A 84 6.88 13.75 5.00
CA THR A 84 8.20 13.78 4.36
C THR A 84 9.31 13.56 5.36
N GLU A 85 9.21 14.11 6.57
CA GLU A 85 10.19 13.88 7.63
C GLU A 85 10.05 12.49 8.24
N LEU A 86 8.82 12.04 8.55
CA LEU A 86 8.60 10.73 9.15
C LEU A 86 9.06 9.57 8.26
N LEU A 87 9.00 9.72 6.94
CA LEU A 87 9.34 8.66 6.00
C LEU A 87 10.84 8.62 5.64
N LYS A 88 11.66 9.60 6.05
CA LYS A 88 13.11 9.62 5.74
C LYS A 88 13.83 8.38 6.29
N ASP A 89 13.47 7.96 7.49
CA ASP A 89 14.14 6.85 8.18
C ASP A 89 13.43 5.50 7.96
N VAL A 90 12.35 5.48 7.18
CA VAL A 90 11.62 4.25 6.87
C VAL A 90 12.38 3.49 5.81
N THR A 91 13.07 2.43 6.25
CA THR A 91 13.75 1.51 5.34
C THR A 91 12.69 0.71 4.56
N PRO A 92 12.74 0.71 3.21
CA PRO A 92 11.87 -0.15 2.43
C PRO A 92 12.09 -1.61 2.79
N THR A 93 11.01 -2.37 2.97
CA THR A 93 11.10 -3.79 3.34
C THR A 93 11.64 -4.66 2.20
N GLY A 94 11.57 -4.17 0.95
CA GLY A 94 11.86 -4.95 -0.27
C GLY A 94 10.79 -6.00 -0.59
N ASN A 95 9.86 -6.24 0.34
CA ASN A 95 8.74 -7.13 0.17
C ASN A 95 7.54 -6.39 -0.44
N GLN A 96 6.69 -7.15 -1.12
CA GLN A 96 5.48 -6.63 -1.73
C GLN A 96 4.26 -7.40 -1.23
N ILE A 97 3.16 -6.67 -1.08
CA ILE A 97 1.83 -7.22 -0.78
C ILE A 97 0.85 -6.81 -1.87
N GLN A 98 -0.24 -7.57 -1.98
CA GLN A 98 -1.31 -7.22 -2.90
C GLN A 98 -2.12 -6.02 -2.38
N ILE A 99 -2.65 -5.19 -3.29
CA ILE A 99 -3.53 -4.05 -2.93
C ILE A 99 -4.68 -4.45 -1.97
N PRO A 100 -5.42 -5.57 -2.17
CA PRO A 100 -6.45 -5.98 -1.22
C PRO A 100 -5.92 -6.20 0.20
N ARG A 101 -4.69 -6.70 0.36
CA ARG A 101 -4.05 -6.86 1.66
C ARG A 101 -3.72 -5.51 2.29
N LEU A 102 -3.20 -4.56 1.51
CA LEU A 102 -2.99 -3.18 1.98
C LEU A 102 -4.31 -2.56 2.49
N MET A 103 -5.41 -2.74 1.75
CA MET A 103 -6.74 -2.26 2.13
C MET A 103 -7.25 -2.90 3.42
N GLU A 104 -6.98 -4.18 3.63
CA GLU A 104 -7.32 -4.88 4.88
C GLU A 104 -6.59 -4.28 6.09
N LEU A 105 -5.28 -4.05 5.96
CA LEU A 105 -4.46 -3.44 7.02
C LEU A 105 -4.93 -2.01 7.34
N LEU A 106 -5.17 -1.20 6.29
CA LEU A 106 -5.69 0.16 6.46
C LEU A 106 -7.05 0.16 7.17
N THR A 107 -7.97 -0.70 6.74
CA THR A 107 -9.30 -0.83 7.36
C THR A 107 -9.20 -1.20 8.83
N LYS A 108 -8.31 -2.14 9.19
CA LYS A 108 -8.07 -2.52 10.59
C LYS A 108 -7.54 -1.35 11.41
N CYS A 109 -6.56 -0.61 10.90
CA CYS A 109 -6.02 0.57 11.58
C CYS A 109 -7.06 1.68 11.79
N ILE A 110 -7.89 1.96 10.77
CA ILE A 110 -8.98 2.94 10.90
C ILE A 110 -9.99 2.51 11.98
N LYS A 111 -10.38 1.23 11.98
CA LYS A 111 -11.30 0.67 12.99
C LYS A 111 -10.72 0.75 14.41
N GLN A 112 -9.47 0.34 14.59
CA GLN A 112 -8.76 0.42 15.88
C GLN A 112 -8.75 1.87 16.41
N ARG A 113 -8.44 2.83 15.54
CA ARG A 113 -8.41 4.25 15.92
C ARG A 113 -9.79 4.78 16.32
N ASN A 114 -10.83 4.44 15.56
CA ASN A 114 -12.20 4.86 15.86
C ASN A 114 -12.73 4.24 17.16
N TRP A 115 -12.36 2.99 17.44
CA TRP A 115 -12.70 2.32 18.70
C TRP A 115 -12.05 3.01 19.92
N ILE A 116 -10.75 3.31 19.83
CA ILE A 116 -10.01 4.00 20.91
C ILE A 116 -10.55 5.42 21.14
N GLY A 117 -10.98 6.11 20.08
CA GLY A 117 -11.62 7.43 20.19
C GLY A 117 -13.04 7.39 20.75
N GLY A 118 -13.79 6.31 20.53
CA GLY A 118 -15.16 6.13 21.02
C GLY A 118 -15.25 5.84 22.53
N ASN A 119 -14.24 5.18 23.10
CA ASN A 119 -14.15 4.87 24.53
C ASN A 119 -13.68 6.05 25.41
N LYS A 120 -13.45 7.23 24.83
CA LYS A 120 -13.11 8.46 25.55
C LYS A 120 -14.28 9.45 25.63
N ARG A 121 -15.51 9.00 25.39
CA ARG A 121 -16.74 9.78 25.61
C ARG A 121 -17.36 9.46 26.96
#